data_AF-A0AA43M5K7-F1
#
_entry.id   AF-A0AA43M5K7-F1
#
_cell.length_a   1.000
_cell.length_b   1.000
_cell.length_c   1.000
_cell.angle_alpha   90.00
_cell.angle_beta   90.00
_cell.angle_gamma   90.00
#
_symmetry.space_group_name_H-M   'P 1'
#
loop_
_entity.id
_entity.type
_entity.pdbx_description
1 polymer ?
#
loop_
_entity_poly.entity_id
_entity_poly.type
_entity_poly.pdbx_seq_one_letter_code
_entity_poly.pdbx_strand_id
1 'polypeptide(L)'
;MKEQWEHGGHGDRNCEGRHKGRHHDGAKTFRRGRALEFLNVLEVKRATLKQQVEAPEYQEIKQVLLGELKAVEMVIDEYTRHFELRRKETDEPQTPEGDQ
;
A
#
# COMPACT_ATOMS: atom_id res chain seq x y z
N MET A 1 50.30 -45.67 25.13
CA MET A 1 50.25 -45.04 26.47
C MET A 1 51.22 -43.86 26.45
N LYS A 2 50.69 -42.65 26.69
CA LYS A 2 51.31 -41.33 26.90
C LYS A 2 50.64 -40.26 26.04
N GLU A 3 49.56 -39.74 26.63
CA GLU A 3 48.91 -38.48 26.31
C GLU A 3 49.92 -37.33 26.43
N GLN A 4 49.84 -36.39 25.49
CA GLN A 4 50.51 -35.10 25.57
C GLN A 4 49.44 -34.04 25.31
N TRP A 5 49.06 -33.37 26.39
CA TRP A 5 48.25 -32.16 26.37
C TRP A 5 49.20 -30.96 26.32
N GLU A 6 49.06 -30.09 25.33
CA GLU A 6 49.65 -28.75 25.35
C GLU A 6 48.54 -27.72 25.52
N HIS A 7 48.65 -26.96 26.61
CA HIS A 7 47.87 -25.76 26.90
C HIS A 7 48.53 -24.53 26.26
N GLY A 8 47.72 -23.66 25.66
CA GLY A 8 48.07 -22.27 25.34
C GLY A 8 47.32 -21.79 24.10
N GLY A 9 46.60 -20.68 24.08
CA GLY A 9 46.34 -19.62 25.05
C GLY A 9 45.28 -18.69 24.47
N HIS A 10 44.70 -17.85 25.32
CA HIS A 10 43.71 -16.83 25.01
C HIS A 10 44.00 -16.04 23.72
N GLY A 11 43.00 -15.99 22.85
CA GLY A 11 42.91 -15.08 21.71
C GLY A 11 41.49 -14.54 21.60
N ASP A 12 41.06 -13.80 22.63
CA ASP A 12 39.93 -12.89 22.54
C ASP A 12 40.25 -11.85 21.45
N ARG A 13 39.66 -12.04 20.27
CA ARG A 13 39.59 -11.03 19.21
C ARG A 13 38.19 -11.03 18.65
N ASN A 14 37.29 -10.49 19.47
CA ASN A 14 36.49 -9.33 19.10
C ASN A 14 36.43 -9.05 17.59
N CYS A 15 35.42 -9.61 16.93
CA CYS A 15 34.80 -9.04 15.74
C CYS A 15 33.29 -8.95 15.98
N GLU A 16 32.92 -8.48 17.18
CA GLU A 16 31.61 -7.90 17.41
C GLU A 16 31.60 -6.52 16.75
N GLY A 17 30.91 -6.41 15.61
CA GLY A 17 30.50 -5.11 15.10
C GLY A 17 30.72 -4.90 13.61
N ARG A 18 29.69 -5.22 12.82
CA ARG A 18 28.88 -4.22 12.09
C ARG A 18 27.92 -4.92 11.11
N HIS A 19 26.92 -5.59 11.64
CA HIS A 19 25.64 -5.72 10.93
C HIS A 19 24.66 -4.70 11.48
N LYS A 20 25.03 -3.41 11.46
CA LYS A 20 24.12 -2.32 11.81
C LYS A 20 23.17 -2.05 10.62
N GLY A 21 22.04 -2.76 10.64
CA GLY A 21 20.72 -2.18 10.40
C GLY A 21 20.46 -1.41 9.11
N ARG A 22 20.60 -2.04 7.93
CA ARG A 22 20.19 -1.43 6.65
C ARG A 22 19.10 -2.17 5.87
N HIS A 23 18.32 -3.01 6.54
CA HIS A 23 17.32 -3.87 5.90
C HIS A 23 15.87 -3.62 6.33
N HIS A 24 15.58 -2.55 7.07
CA HIS A 24 14.22 -2.34 7.57
C HIS A 24 13.35 -1.47 6.64
N ASP A 25 13.95 -0.53 5.90
CA ASP A 25 13.18 0.43 5.09
C ASP A 25 12.71 -0.13 3.73
N GLY A 26 13.45 -1.08 3.14
CA GLY A 26 13.06 -1.69 1.86
C GLY A 26 11.74 -2.46 1.93
N ALA A 27 11.47 -3.10 3.08
CA ALA A 27 10.20 -3.79 3.30
C ALA A 27 9.03 -2.78 3.41
N LYS A 28 9.27 -1.59 3.99
CA LYS A 28 8.25 -0.54 4.13
C LYS A 28 7.91 0.08 2.77
N THR A 29 8.90 0.36 1.93
CA THR A 29 8.68 0.92 0.59
C THR A 29 8.01 -0.09 -0.35
N PHE A 30 8.39 -1.37 -0.28
CA PHE A 30 7.73 -2.43 -1.05
C PHE A 30 6.25 -2.58 -0.65
N ARG A 31 5.96 -2.66 0.65
CA ARG A 31 4.56 -2.73 1.15
C ARG A 31 3.75 -1.54 0.70
N ARG A 32 4.32 -0.33 0.80
CA ARG A 32 3.66 0.91 0.33
C ARG A 32 3.42 0.89 -1.18
N GLY A 33 4.38 0.43 -1.97
CA GLY A 33 4.24 0.30 -3.43
C GLY A 33 3.11 -0.65 -3.82
N ARG A 34 3.10 -1.85 -3.23
CA ARG A 34 2.01 -2.83 -3.43
C ARG A 34 0.67 -2.29 -2.97
N ALA A 35 0.65 -1.49 -1.90
CA ALA A 35 -0.58 -0.89 -1.43
C ALA A 35 -1.16 0.12 -2.43
N LEU A 36 -0.30 0.93 -3.05
CA LEU A 36 -0.70 1.87 -4.10
C LEU A 36 -1.19 1.17 -5.37
N GLU A 37 -0.53 0.08 -5.79
CA GLU A 37 -0.98 -0.73 -6.93
C GLU A 37 -2.39 -1.28 -6.71
N PHE A 38 -2.65 -1.82 -5.52
CA PHE A 38 -3.98 -2.34 -5.18
C PHE A 38 -5.03 -1.22 -5.09
N LEU A 39 -4.67 -0.06 -4.52
CA LEU A 39 -5.56 1.11 -4.52
C LEU A 39 -5.92 1.53 -5.95
N ASN A 40 -4.97 1.51 -6.88
CA ASN A 40 -5.24 1.81 -8.28
C ASN A 40 -6.26 0.83 -8.91
N VAL A 41 -6.17 -0.46 -8.58
CA VAL A 41 -7.16 -1.45 -9.03
C VAL A 41 -8.56 -1.11 -8.50
N LEU A 42 -8.68 -0.68 -7.24
CA LEU A 42 -9.97 -0.27 -6.67
C LEU A 42 -10.52 0.99 -7.34
N GLU A 43 -9.67 1.98 -7.64
CA GLU A 43 -10.10 3.19 -8.35
C GLU A 43 -10.60 2.89 -9.77
N VAL A 44 -9.94 1.98 -10.50
CA VAL A 44 -10.40 1.54 -11.82
C VAL A 44 -11.78 0.89 -11.70
N LYS A 45 -11.98 -0.03 -10.74
CA LYS A 45 -13.29 -0.65 -10.50
C LYS A 45 -14.37 0.38 -10.18
N ARG A 46 -14.06 1.35 -9.33
CA ARG A 46 -14.98 2.45 -9.01
C ARG A 46 -15.35 3.25 -10.25
N ALA A 47 -14.37 3.60 -11.10
CA ALA A 47 -14.62 4.33 -12.34
C ALA A 47 -15.52 3.54 -13.30
N THR A 48 -15.27 2.24 -13.44
CA THR A 48 -16.11 1.34 -14.24
C THR A 48 -17.54 1.27 -13.72
N LEU A 49 -17.73 1.08 -12.40
CA LEU A 49 -19.06 1.03 -11.79
C LEU A 49 -19.82 2.35 -11.97
N LYS A 50 -19.14 3.50 -11.84
CA LYS A 50 -19.76 4.80 -12.14
C LYS A 50 -20.25 4.91 -13.58
N GLN A 51 -19.45 4.46 -14.55
CA GLN A 51 -19.87 4.45 -15.95
C GLN A 51 -21.08 3.53 -16.16
N GLN A 52 -21.10 2.36 -15.51
CA GLN A 52 -22.23 1.42 -15.60
C GLN A 52 -23.52 1.96 -14.98
N VAL A 53 -23.44 2.71 -13.88
CA VAL A 53 -24.60 3.33 -13.23
C VAL A 53 -25.30 4.38 -14.12
N GLU A 54 -24.54 5.06 -14.98
CA GLU A 54 -25.05 6.05 -15.93
C GLU A 54 -25.47 5.43 -17.27
N ALA A 55 -25.04 4.21 -17.56
CA ALA A 55 -25.32 3.53 -18.82
C ALA A 55 -26.77 2.98 -18.86
N PRO A 56 -27.54 3.30 -19.92
CA PRO A 56 -28.96 2.91 -20.02
C PRO A 56 -29.15 1.38 -20.08
N GLU A 57 -28.18 0.64 -20.61
CA GLU A 57 -28.23 -0.83 -20.69
C GLU A 57 -28.24 -1.53 -19.33
N TYR A 58 -27.90 -0.83 -18.23
CA TYR A 58 -27.87 -1.41 -16.88
C TYR A 58 -29.01 -0.92 -15.98
N GLN A 59 -30.03 -0.24 -16.51
CA GLN A 59 -31.11 0.33 -15.68
C GLN A 59 -31.83 -0.70 -14.81
N GLU A 60 -32.06 -1.91 -15.33
CA GLU A 60 -32.72 -2.99 -14.59
C GLU A 60 -31.93 -3.43 -13.34
N ILE A 61 -30.61 -3.27 -13.36
CA ILE A 61 -29.72 -3.66 -12.26
C ILE A 61 -29.10 -2.45 -11.54
N LYS A 62 -29.58 -1.23 -11.80
CA LYS A 62 -28.98 0.01 -11.28
C LYS A 62 -28.84 0.03 -9.76
N GLN A 63 -29.82 -0.51 -9.03
CA GLN A 63 -29.77 -0.60 -7.56
C GLN A 63 -28.65 -1.52 -7.06
N VAL A 64 -28.38 -2.62 -7.78
CA VAL A 64 -27.28 -3.53 -7.46
C VAL A 64 -25.94 -2.83 -7.68
N LEU A 65 -25.79 -2.14 -8.83
CA LEU A 65 -24.57 -1.39 -9.16
C LEU A 65 -24.29 -0.24 -8.19
N LEU A 66 -25.32 0.46 -7.72
CA LEU A 66 -25.18 1.48 -6.67
C LEU A 66 -24.69 0.87 -5.35
N GLY A 67 -25.22 -0.30 -4.98
CA GLY A 67 -24.76 -1.05 -3.81
C GLY A 67 -23.30 -1.48 -3.93
N GLU A 68 -22.91 -2.02 -5.08
CA GLU A 68 -21.53 -2.43 -5.36
C GLU A 68 -20.57 -1.23 -5.37
N LEU A 69 -20.95 -0.13 -6.02
CA LEU A 69 -20.18 1.12 -6.03
C LEU A 69 -19.93 1.61 -4.61
N LYS A 70 -20.97 1.66 -3.77
CA LYS A 70 -20.85 2.04 -2.36
C LYS A 70 -19.93 1.09 -1.59
N ALA A 71 -20.02 -0.21 -1.83
CA ALA A 71 -19.14 -1.19 -1.20
C ALA A 71 -17.66 -0.97 -1.57
N VAL A 72 -17.38 -0.72 -2.85
CA VAL A 72 -16.02 -0.41 -3.33
C VAL A 72 -15.50 0.90 -2.72
N GLU A 73 -16.34 1.94 -2.65
CA GLU A 73 -15.96 3.21 -2.03
C GLU A 73 -15.63 3.06 -0.54
N MET A 74 -16.45 2.31 0.23
CA MET A 74 -16.15 2.01 1.64
C MET A 74 -14.82 1.27 1.79
N VAL A 75 -14.54 0.28 0.93
CA VAL A 75 -13.26 -0.45 0.96
C VAL A 75 -12.08 0.48 0.64
N ILE A 76 -12.22 1.40 -0.32
CA ILE A 76 -11.18 2.39 -0.63
C ILE A 76 -10.89 3.28 0.59
N ASP A 77 -11.93 3.77 1.26
CA ASP A 77 -11.79 4.67 2.42
C ASP A 77 -11.12 3.94 3.60
N GLU A 78 -11.53 2.71 3.89
CA GLU A 78 -10.90 1.87 4.92
C GLU A 78 -9.45 1.55 4.58
N TYR A 79 -9.17 1.21 3.33
CA TYR A 79 -7.85 0.82 2.85
C TYR A 79 -6.86 2.00 2.88
N THR A 80 -7.28 3.17 2.40
CA THR A 80 -6.46 4.38 2.41
C THR A 80 -6.14 4.83 3.83
N ARG A 81 -7.11 4.76 4.76
CA ARG A 81 -6.88 5.00 6.18
C ARG A 81 -5.91 3.98 6.78
N HIS A 82 -6.07 2.69 6.48
CA HIS A 82 -5.24 1.62 7.04
C HIS A 82 -3.77 1.74 6.62
N PHE A 83 -3.51 2.16 5.38
CA PHE A 83 -2.16 2.29 4.82
C PHE A 83 -1.63 3.73 4.79
N GLU A 84 -2.35 4.68 5.41
CA GLU A 84 -2.02 6.12 5.41
C GLU A 84 -1.75 6.68 3.99
N LEU A 85 -2.55 6.24 3.02
CA LEU A 85 -2.40 6.61 1.62
C LEU A 85 -3.25 7.85 1.32
N ARG A 86 -2.69 8.81 0.57
CA ARG A 86 -3.48 9.89 -0.03
C ARG A 86 -4.11 9.38 -1.31
N ARG A 87 -5.42 9.55 -1.45
CA ARG A 87 -6.10 9.38 -2.73
C ARG A 87 -5.51 10.39 -3.70
N LYS A 88 -5.26 9.98 -4.95
CA LYS A 88 -5.02 10.98 -6.00
C LYS A 88 -6.36 11.67 -6.17
N GLU A 89 -6.46 12.92 -5.71
CA GLU A 89 -7.57 13.78 -6.09
C GLU A 89 -7.62 13.73 -7.61
N THR A 90 -8.67 13.14 -8.15
CA THR A 90 -9.07 13.41 -9.53
C THR A 90 -9.22 14.92 -9.58
N ASP A 91 -8.35 15.61 -10.33
CA ASP A 91 -8.41 17.05 -10.57
C ASP A 91 -9.86 17.44 -10.90
N GLU A 92 -10.61 17.85 -9.89
CA GLU A 92 -11.71 18.76 -10.12
C GLU A 92 -11.01 20.06 -10.50
N PRO A 93 -11.33 20.67 -11.65
CA PRO A 93 -10.76 21.95 -11.99
C PRO A 93 -11.13 22.91 -10.87
N GLN A 94 -10.15 23.33 -10.09
CA GLN A 94 -10.28 24.51 -9.25
C GLN A 94 -10.54 25.66 -10.22
N THR A 95 -11.81 25.96 -10.48
CA THR A 95 -12.19 27.24 -11.07
C THR A 95 -11.67 28.29 -10.10
N PRO A 96 -10.70 29.13 -10.49
CA PRO A 96 -10.36 30.28 -9.67
C PRO A 96 -11.63 31.13 -9.59
N GLU A 97 -12.23 31.22 -8.41
CA GLU A 97 -13.23 32.23 -8.11
C GLU A 97 -12.59 33.58 -8.46
N GLY A 98 -13.11 34.21 -9.51
CA GLY A 98 -12.70 35.56 -9.87
C GLY A 98 -13.17 36.52 -8.79
N ASP A 99 -12.23 37.24 -8.19
CA ASP A 99 -12.50 38.50 -7.52
C ASP A 99 -13.25 39.42 -8.51
N GLN A 100 -14.51 39.72 -8.21
CA GLN A 100 -15.27 40.85 -8.77
C GLN A 100 -15.65 41.79 -7.64
#